data_AF-A0A1I7M5E7-F1
#
_entry.id   AF-A0A1I7M5E7-F1
#
_cell.length_a   1.000
_cell.length_b   1.000
_cell.length_c   1.000
_cell.angle_alpha   90.00
_cell.angle_beta   90.00
_cell.angle_gamma   90.00
#
_symmetry.space_group_name_H-M   'P 1'
#
loop_
_entity.id
_entity.type
_entity.pdbx_description
1 polymer ?
#
loop_
_entity_poly.entity_id
_entity_poly.type
_entity_poly.pdbx_seq_one_letter_code
_entity_poly.pdbx_strand_id
1 'polypeptide(L)'
;MDVRAYKCWFEYLKRSERYKECCSQGGAGEMAGLYADFGDVHAPGLLWEDWWMTHEELFSGIEPLFVLNEIQTNAEFNYLWEEGQDDLLALVINLHAPKETILTAVADTVAKLQLQLRRRENEQILAANPQAKVTERFGRPKFDPSFYHRYGLTPVPSRTDLDVLERMLEVYDFCLKDGRKPPSSKLEWFEIAEYLGIMVEQTARTKKDAGAMSAEEERTERAEKTKRYFRDAQNVIKSVEKGSFPKHS
;
A
#
# COMPACT_ATOMS: atom_id res chain seq x y z
N MET A 1 9.36 12.47 2.40
CA MET A 1 8.62 11.20 2.57
C MET A 1 8.79 10.73 4.02
N ASP A 2 7.77 10.16 4.66
CA ASP A 2 7.89 9.72 6.07
C ASP A 2 8.74 8.44 6.15
N VAL A 3 9.90 8.52 6.83
CA VAL A 3 10.85 7.39 7.01
C VAL A 3 10.17 6.19 7.68
N ARG A 4 9.11 6.41 8.47
CA ARG A 4 8.32 5.34 9.08
C ARG A 4 7.72 4.38 8.06
N ALA A 5 7.43 4.84 6.84
CA ALA A 5 6.90 3.97 5.79
C ALA A 5 7.91 2.91 5.34
N TYR A 6 9.17 3.31 5.17
CA TYR A 6 10.25 2.39 4.83
C TYR A 6 10.62 1.50 6.02
N LYS A 7 10.54 2.03 7.25
CA LYS A 7 10.69 1.22 8.46
C LYS A 7 9.62 0.12 8.52
N CYS A 8 8.36 0.47 8.26
CA CYS A 8 7.28 -0.52 8.18
C CYS A 8 7.61 -1.57 7.12
N TRP A 9 8.00 -1.14 5.91
CA TRP A 9 8.40 -2.06 4.84
C TRP A 9 9.45 -3.08 5.33
N PHE A 10 10.53 -2.61 5.96
CA PHE A 10 11.60 -3.45 6.49
C PHE A 10 11.13 -4.40 7.58
N GLU A 11 10.34 -3.90 8.53
CA GLU A 11 9.81 -4.71 9.62
C GLU A 11 8.87 -5.80 9.10
N TYR A 12 8.06 -5.53 8.08
CA TYR A 12 7.24 -6.53 7.42
C TYR A 12 8.10 -7.58 6.69
N LEU A 13 9.17 -7.18 6.01
CA LEU A 13 10.07 -8.13 5.35
C LEU A 13 10.76 -9.05 6.36
N LYS A 14 11.16 -8.52 7.53
CA LYS A 14 11.73 -9.30 8.65
C LYS A 14 10.79 -10.38 9.22
N ARG A 15 9.51 -10.39 8.82
CA ARG A 15 8.52 -11.41 9.22
C ARG A 15 8.14 -12.36 8.08
N SER A 16 8.79 -12.22 6.92
CA SER A 16 8.67 -13.20 5.85
C SER A 16 9.55 -14.42 6.15
N GLU A 17 8.91 -15.57 6.44
CA GLU A 17 9.64 -16.84 6.56
C GLU A 17 10.30 -17.24 5.23
N ARG A 18 9.68 -16.90 4.10
CA ARG A 18 10.23 -17.08 2.76
C ARG A 18 11.55 -16.30 2.61
N TYR A 19 11.56 -15.02 2.98
CA TYR A 19 12.77 -14.21 2.88
C TYR A 19 13.86 -14.67 3.85
N LYS A 20 13.47 -15.07 5.07
CA LYS A 20 14.36 -15.68 6.05
C LYS A 20 15.06 -16.94 5.54
N GLU A 21 14.31 -17.83 4.88
CA GLU A 21 14.88 -19.01 4.22
C GLU A 21 15.91 -18.61 3.14
N CYS A 22 15.60 -17.61 2.31
CA CYS A 22 16.53 -17.08 1.31
C CYS A 22 17.80 -16.52 1.96
N CYS A 23 17.67 -15.75 3.04
CA CYS A 23 18.78 -15.20 3.81
C CYS A 23 19.67 -16.32 4.37
N SER A 24 19.07 -17.39 4.93
CA SER A 24 19.81 -18.55 5.46
C SER A 24 20.59 -19.31 4.38
N GLN A 25 20.21 -19.17 3.11
CA GLN A 25 20.87 -19.78 1.96
C GLN A 25 21.83 -18.81 1.26
N GLY A 26 22.15 -17.66 1.88
CA GLY A 26 23.03 -16.65 1.30
C GLY A 26 22.48 -16.00 0.03
N GLY A 27 21.16 -15.85 -0.06
CA GLY A 27 20.51 -15.20 -1.19
C GLY A 27 20.16 -16.11 -2.36
N ALA A 28 20.17 -17.42 -2.18
CA ALA A 28 19.72 -18.36 -3.21
C ALA A 28 18.18 -18.52 -3.22
N GLY A 29 17.62 -18.88 -4.38
CA GLY A 29 16.20 -19.23 -4.53
C GLY A 29 15.33 -18.13 -5.15
N GLU A 30 14.02 -18.23 -4.96
CA GLU A 30 13.02 -17.36 -5.63
C GLU A 30 13.13 -15.87 -5.25
N MET A 31 13.72 -15.56 -4.09
CA MET A 31 13.88 -14.19 -3.60
C MET A 31 15.30 -13.65 -3.78
N ALA A 32 16.15 -14.32 -4.57
CA ALA A 32 17.52 -13.88 -4.82
C ALA A 32 17.62 -12.43 -5.31
N GLY A 33 16.67 -11.98 -6.14
CA GLY A 33 16.62 -10.59 -6.59
C GLY A 33 16.36 -9.61 -5.44
N LEU A 34 15.46 -9.95 -4.51
CA LEU A 34 15.21 -9.12 -3.33
C LEU A 34 16.39 -9.16 -2.36
N TYR A 35 17.09 -10.30 -2.23
CA TYR A 35 18.30 -10.41 -1.41
C TYR A 35 19.47 -9.60 -1.99
N ALA A 36 19.65 -9.57 -3.30
CA ALA A 36 20.69 -8.78 -3.94
C ALA A 36 20.54 -7.27 -3.63
N ASP A 37 19.30 -6.80 -3.52
CA ASP A 37 19.00 -5.41 -3.21
C ASP A 37 19.03 -5.16 -1.68
N PHE A 38 18.49 -6.05 -0.84
CA PHE A 38 18.26 -5.77 0.60
C PHE A 38 19.22 -6.46 1.59
N GLY A 39 20.00 -7.43 1.12
CA GLY A 39 20.89 -8.25 1.95
C GLY A 39 20.16 -9.09 3.00
N ASP A 40 20.90 -9.52 4.03
CA ASP A 40 20.32 -10.32 5.12
C ASP A 40 19.68 -9.44 6.19
N VAL A 41 18.39 -9.13 6.03
CA VAL A 41 17.61 -8.38 7.04
C VAL A 41 17.34 -9.16 8.33
N HIS A 42 17.59 -10.47 8.33
CA HIS A 42 17.43 -11.37 9.48
C HIS A 42 18.73 -11.57 10.26
N ALA A 43 19.82 -10.91 9.86
CA ALA A 43 21.10 -10.98 10.55
C ALA A 43 20.93 -10.69 12.06
N PRO A 44 21.50 -11.53 12.95
CA PRO A 44 21.37 -11.34 14.40
C PRO A 44 21.86 -9.96 14.84
N GLY A 45 21.00 -9.22 15.55
CA GLY A 45 21.34 -7.89 16.07
C GLY A 45 21.22 -6.75 15.06
N LEU A 46 20.85 -7.01 13.80
CA LEU A 46 20.62 -5.95 12.81
C LEU A 46 19.39 -5.10 13.19
N LEU A 47 19.65 -3.83 13.45
CA LEU A 47 18.64 -2.82 13.70
C LEU A 47 18.22 -2.13 12.39
N TRP A 48 17.04 -1.51 12.41
CA TRP A 48 16.53 -0.72 11.30
C TRP A 48 17.50 0.41 10.92
N GLU A 49 18.05 1.09 11.91
CA GLU A 49 18.91 2.25 11.73
C GLU A 49 20.20 1.86 10.99
N ASP A 50 20.80 0.72 11.35
CA ASP A 50 22.00 0.19 10.71
C ASP A 50 21.74 -0.20 9.25
N TRP A 51 20.60 -0.85 9.01
CA TRP A 51 20.19 -1.24 7.67
C TRP A 51 19.90 -0.01 6.80
N TRP A 52 19.14 0.96 7.32
CA TRP A 52 18.75 2.16 6.58
C TRP A 52 19.96 3.00 6.13
N MET A 53 20.96 3.19 7.00
CA MET A 53 22.17 3.97 6.67
C MET A 53 22.95 3.43 5.46
N THR A 54 22.75 2.16 5.11
CA THR A 54 23.46 1.50 4.00
C THR A 54 22.57 1.20 2.80
N HIS A 55 21.25 1.41 2.91
CA HIS A 55 20.28 1.01 1.89
C HIS A 55 19.28 2.14 1.53
N GLU A 56 19.40 3.33 2.12
CA GLU A 56 18.51 4.46 1.81
C GLU A 56 18.53 4.85 0.34
N GLU A 57 19.66 4.62 -0.34
CA GLU A 57 19.84 4.84 -1.77
C GLU A 57 18.92 3.99 -2.65
N LEU A 58 18.51 2.78 -2.21
CA LEU A 58 17.49 1.96 -2.89
C LEU A 58 16.13 2.67 -2.99
N PHE A 59 15.94 3.67 -2.12
CA PHE A 59 14.74 4.48 -2.04
C PHE A 59 14.98 5.94 -2.46
N SER A 60 16.24 6.30 -2.74
CA SER A 60 16.60 7.57 -3.35
C SER A 60 16.20 7.57 -4.83
N GLY A 61 15.69 8.69 -5.34
CA GLY A 61 15.11 8.74 -6.70
C GLY A 61 13.68 8.21 -6.79
N ILE A 62 13.06 7.76 -5.68
CA ILE A 62 11.61 7.64 -5.59
C ILE A 62 11.04 9.06 -5.49
N GLU A 63 10.85 9.72 -6.63
CA GLU A 63 9.89 10.81 -6.68
C GLU A 63 8.52 10.18 -6.41
N PRO A 64 7.83 10.53 -5.30
CA PRO A 64 6.47 10.07 -5.11
C PRO A 64 5.72 10.50 -6.37
N LEU A 65 4.98 9.57 -7.00
CA LEU A 65 4.00 9.91 -8.03
C LEU A 65 3.13 11.01 -7.43
N PHE A 66 3.43 12.24 -7.81
CA PHE A 66 2.70 13.37 -7.32
C PHE A 66 1.28 13.19 -7.83
N VAL A 67 0.31 13.12 -6.93
CA VAL A 67 -1.09 13.16 -7.35
C VAL A 67 -1.40 14.54 -7.92
N LEU A 68 -0.67 15.55 -7.46
CA LEU A 68 -0.71 16.93 -7.93
C LEU A 68 0.63 17.60 -7.63
N ASN A 69 1.28 18.14 -8.66
CA ASN A 69 2.38 19.09 -8.51
C ASN A 69 1.86 20.49 -8.79
N GLU A 70 2.12 21.42 -7.88
CA GLU A 70 1.84 22.83 -8.13
C GLU A 70 2.98 23.40 -8.97
N ILE A 71 2.69 23.67 -10.25
CA ILE A 71 3.66 24.23 -11.19
C ILE A 71 3.43 25.74 -11.23
N GLN A 72 4.45 26.51 -10.84
CA GLN A 72 4.39 27.97 -10.79
C GLN A 72 5.06 28.62 -11.99
N THR A 73 5.97 27.90 -12.65
CA THR A 73 6.80 28.46 -13.72
C THR A 73 6.80 27.58 -14.97
N ASN A 74 7.01 28.21 -16.14
CA ASN A 74 7.19 27.49 -17.40
C ASN A 74 8.43 26.58 -17.38
N ALA A 75 9.45 26.93 -16.60
CA ALA A 75 10.66 26.11 -16.46
C ALA A 75 10.35 24.79 -15.73
N GLU A 76 9.56 24.85 -14.65
CA GLU A 76 9.07 23.66 -13.94
C GLU A 76 8.17 22.80 -14.85
N PHE A 77 7.29 23.42 -15.64
CA PHE A 77 6.46 22.69 -16.60
C PHE A 77 7.31 21.92 -17.61
N ASN A 78 8.29 22.59 -18.24
CA ASN A 78 9.15 21.98 -19.25
C ASN A 78 10.10 20.93 -18.68
N TYR A 79 10.41 20.99 -17.39
CA TYR A 79 11.19 19.95 -16.70
C TYR A 79 10.35 18.68 -16.47
N LEU A 80 9.05 18.83 -16.17
CA LEU A 80 8.15 17.73 -15.87
C LEU A 80 7.48 17.12 -17.11
N TRP A 81 7.45 17.84 -18.23
CA TRP A 81 6.69 17.45 -19.42
C TRP A 81 7.62 17.05 -20.57
N GLU A 82 7.74 15.75 -20.81
CA GLU A 82 8.47 15.20 -21.95
C GLU A 82 7.53 14.91 -23.15
N GLU A 83 8.05 15.05 -24.37
CA GLU A 83 7.29 14.74 -25.58
C GLU A 83 6.99 13.24 -25.66
N GLY A 84 5.71 12.87 -25.79
CA GLY A 84 5.27 11.47 -25.86
C GLY A 84 4.86 10.86 -24.52
N GLN A 85 4.83 11.65 -23.44
CA GLN A 85 4.36 11.20 -22.14
C GLN A 85 2.81 11.23 -22.05
N ASP A 86 2.19 10.10 -22.38
CA ASP A 86 0.72 9.93 -22.47
C ASP A 86 0.02 9.80 -21.10
N ASP A 87 0.75 9.62 -20.02
CA ASP A 87 0.24 9.35 -18.66
C ASP A 87 0.10 10.61 -17.79
N LEU A 88 0.60 11.77 -18.25
CA LEU A 88 0.46 13.05 -17.56
C LEU A 88 -0.63 13.94 -18.18
N LEU A 89 -1.26 14.75 -17.34
CA LEU A 89 -2.30 15.70 -17.73
C LEU A 89 -1.97 17.11 -17.25
N ALA A 90 -1.74 18.02 -18.20
CA ALA A 90 -1.67 19.45 -17.93
C ALA A 90 -3.07 20.06 -17.86
N LEU A 91 -3.40 20.75 -16.77
CA LEU A 91 -4.69 21.43 -16.59
C LEU A 91 -4.50 22.93 -16.39
N VAL A 92 -5.33 23.72 -17.08
CA VAL A 92 -5.49 25.15 -16.80
C VAL A 92 -6.77 25.32 -15.99
N ILE A 93 -6.66 25.78 -14.74
CA ILE A 93 -7.78 25.91 -13.82
C ILE A 93 -8.06 27.39 -13.56
N ASN A 94 -9.30 27.82 -13.81
CA ASN A 94 -9.74 29.17 -13.43
C ASN A 94 -10.10 29.20 -11.94
N LEU A 95 -9.23 29.81 -11.13
CA LEU A 95 -9.41 29.92 -9.67
C LEU A 95 -10.59 30.81 -9.25
N HIS A 96 -11.21 31.55 -10.17
CA HIS A 96 -12.44 32.30 -9.89
C HIS A 96 -13.71 31.44 -9.93
N ALA A 97 -13.63 30.21 -10.45
CA ALA A 97 -14.77 29.31 -10.49
C ALA A 97 -15.06 28.72 -9.09
N PRO A 98 -16.33 28.35 -8.78
CA PRO A 98 -16.65 27.64 -7.54
C PRO A 98 -15.85 26.35 -7.42
N LYS A 99 -15.41 26.03 -6.19
CA LYS A 99 -14.60 24.84 -5.89
C LYS A 99 -15.27 23.56 -6.38
N GLU A 100 -16.57 23.43 -6.19
CA GLU A 100 -17.35 22.26 -6.60
C GLU A 100 -17.35 22.10 -8.13
N THR A 101 -17.42 23.21 -8.87
CA THR A 101 -17.34 23.22 -10.33
C THR A 101 -15.96 22.80 -10.82
N ILE A 102 -14.89 23.32 -10.19
CA ILE A 102 -13.50 22.92 -10.49
C ILE A 102 -13.33 21.42 -10.26
N LEU A 103 -13.71 20.92 -9.09
CA LEU A 103 -13.55 19.50 -8.73
C LEU A 103 -14.32 18.58 -9.68
N THR A 104 -15.55 18.94 -10.05
CA THR A 104 -16.36 18.17 -10.99
C THR A 104 -15.72 18.14 -12.38
N ALA A 105 -15.27 19.30 -12.88
CA ALA A 105 -14.63 19.40 -14.19
C ALA A 105 -13.31 18.61 -14.26
N VAL A 106 -12.51 18.64 -13.20
CA VAL A 106 -11.27 17.85 -13.11
C VAL A 106 -11.61 16.36 -13.07
N ALA A 107 -12.55 15.94 -12.24
CA ALA A 107 -12.96 14.55 -12.12
C ALA A 107 -13.46 13.96 -13.45
N ASP A 108 -14.33 14.69 -14.15
CA ASP A 108 -14.87 14.27 -15.45
C ASP A 108 -13.78 14.17 -16.52
N THR A 109 -12.86 15.14 -16.54
CA THR A 109 -11.73 15.16 -17.48
C THR A 109 -10.80 13.97 -17.24
N VAL A 110 -10.42 13.73 -15.99
CA VAL A 110 -9.57 12.60 -15.59
C VAL A 110 -10.24 11.27 -15.94
N ALA A 111 -11.53 11.11 -15.60
CA ALA A 111 -12.26 9.88 -15.90
C ALA A 111 -12.32 9.59 -17.41
N LYS A 112 -12.58 10.62 -18.23
CA LYS A 112 -12.58 10.49 -19.69
C LYS A 112 -11.22 10.07 -20.24
N LEU A 113 -10.13 10.70 -19.81
CA LEU A 113 -8.80 10.42 -20.33
C LEU A 113 -8.29 9.03 -19.88
N GLN A 114 -8.55 8.65 -18.63
CA GLN A 114 -8.23 7.30 -18.14
C GLN A 114 -8.94 6.20 -18.95
N LEU A 115 -10.20 6.45 -19.38
CA LEU A 115 -10.92 5.52 -20.25
C LEU A 115 -10.26 5.42 -21.64
N GLN A 116 -9.75 6.52 -22.18
CA GLN A 116 -9.07 6.53 -23.47
C GLN A 116 -7.74 5.77 -23.42
N LEU A 117 -6.93 6.00 -22.39
CA LEU A 117 -5.68 5.25 -22.16
C LEU A 117 -5.97 3.75 -22.09
N ARG A 118 -7.00 3.36 -21.34
CA ARG A 118 -7.39 1.95 -21.20
C ARG A 118 -7.85 1.30 -22.49
N ARG A 119 -8.51 2.06 -23.39
CA ARG A 119 -8.88 1.58 -24.72
C ARG A 119 -7.66 1.30 -25.56
N ARG A 120 -6.68 2.21 -25.57
CA ARG A 120 -5.39 2.00 -26.27
C ARG A 120 -4.65 0.77 -25.74
N GLU A 121 -4.56 0.60 -24.42
CA GLU A 121 -3.97 -0.61 -23.81
C GLU A 121 -4.69 -1.88 -24.23
N ASN A 122 -6.03 -1.88 -24.19
CA ASN A 122 -6.83 -3.04 -24.59
C ASN A 122 -6.64 -3.38 -26.07
N GLU A 123 -6.55 -2.37 -26.95
CA GLU A 123 -6.25 -2.55 -28.37
C GLU A 123 -4.88 -3.23 -28.57
N GLN A 124 -3.86 -2.79 -27.84
CA GLN A 124 -2.52 -3.41 -27.87
C GLN A 124 -2.54 -4.85 -27.36
N ILE A 125 -3.24 -5.11 -26.25
CA ILE A 125 -3.38 -6.46 -25.69
C ILE A 125 -4.08 -7.39 -26.68
N LEU A 126 -5.16 -6.94 -27.33
CA LEU A 126 -5.90 -7.72 -28.32
C LEU A 126 -5.08 -7.93 -29.60
N ALA A 127 -4.25 -6.97 -30.00
CA ALA A 127 -3.32 -7.13 -31.11
C ALA A 127 -2.26 -8.20 -30.81
N ALA A 128 -1.74 -8.26 -29.58
CA ALA A 128 -0.77 -9.26 -29.14
C ALA A 128 -1.40 -10.63 -28.86
N ASN A 129 -2.63 -10.66 -28.37
CA ASN A 129 -3.39 -11.88 -28.07
C ASN A 129 -4.89 -11.68 -28.37
N PRO A 130 -5.38 -12.09 -29.55
CA PRO A 130 -6.78 -11.91 -29.95
C PRO A 130 -7.80 -12.64 -29.06
N GLN A 131 -7.36 -13.61 -28.25
CA GLN A 131 -8.21 -14.37 -27.32
C GLN A 131 -8.23 -13.76 -25.91
N ALA A 132 -7.50 -12.67 -25.67
CA ALA A 132 -7.43 -12.02 -24.36
C ALA A 132 -8.79 -11.43 -23.96
N LYS A 133 -9.18 -11.67 -22.70
CA LYS A 133 -10.37 -11.03 -22.12
C LYS A 133 -10.02 -9.65 -21.59
N VAL A 134 -10.41 -8.61 -22.31
CA VAL A 134 -10.27 -7.21 -21.90
C VAL A 134 -11.58 -6.66 -21.30
N THR A 135 -11.49 -5.66 -20.42
CA THR A 135 -12.66 -5.06 -19.78
C THR A 135 -12.67 -3.54 -19.96
N GLU A 136 -13.82 -2.98 -20.33
CA GLU A 136 -14.07 -1.53 -20.41
C GLU A 136 -14.79 -1.01 -19.16
N ARG A 137 -14.22 -1.17 -17.97
CA ARG A 137 -14.81 -0.57 -16.76
C ARG A 137 -14.09 0.72 -16.40
N PHE A 138 -14.84 1.70 -15.86
CA PHE A 138 -14.37 2.91 -15.16
C PHE A 138 -13.63 2.58 -13.85
N GLY A 139 -12.76 1.57 -13.87
CA GLY A 139 -11.79 1.37 -12.81
C GLY A 139 -10.51 2.09 -13.22
N ARG A 140 -9.76 2.58 -12.22
CA ARG A 140 -8.35 2.96 -12.36
C ARG A 140 -7.65 1.93 -13.28
N PRO A 141 -6.91 2.35 -14.32
CA PRO A 141 -6.03 1.44 -15.05
C PRO A 141 -5.25 0.59 -14.04
N LYS A 142 -4.99 -0.68 -14.37
CA LYS A 142 -4.06 -1.44 -13.54
C LYS A 142 -2.72 -0.74 -13.75
N PHE A 143 -2.30 0.00 -12.73
CA PHE A 143 -1.02 0.69 -12.75
C PHE A 143 0.06 -0.29 -13.18
N ASP A 144 0.85 0.10 -14.19
CA ASP A 144 1.97 -0.70 -14.66
C ASP A 144 3.04 -0.75 -13.56
N PRO A 145 3.41 -1.93 -13.06
CA PRO A 145 4.44 -2.07 -12.04
C PRO A 145 5.81 -1.52 -12.45
N SER A 146 6.11 -1.36 -13.75
CA SER A 146 7.39 -0.81 -14.20
C SER A 146 7.47 0.71 -14.11
N PHE A 147 6.34 1.42 -13.93
CA PHE A 147 6.33 2.84 -13.59
C PHE A 147 6.70 3.10 -12.13
N TYR A 148 6.71 2.05 -11.30
CA TYR A 148 7.21 2.13 -9.95
C TYR A 148 8.71 1.85 -9.97
N HIS A 149 9.46 2.68 -9.26
CA HIS A 149 10.68 2.18 -8.63
C HIS A 149 10.33 0.85 -7.96
N ARG A 150 11.16 -0.19 -8.10
CA ARG A 150 10.88 -1.56 -7.63
C ARG A 150 10.42 -1.63 -6.15
N TYR A 151 10.69 -0.57 -5.38
CA TYR A 151 10.40 -0.38 -3.96
C TYR A 151 9.61 0.92 -3.64
N GLY A 152 8.96 1.52 -4.64
CA GLY A 152 8.21 2.77 -4.52
C GLY A 152 6.95 2.65 -3.68
N LEU A 153 6.77 3.55 -2.71
CA LEU A 153 5.58 3.62 -1.87
C LEU A 153 4.37 4.08 -2.69
N THR A 154 3.52 3.16 -3.14
CA THR A 154 2.43 3.49 -4.07
C THR A 154 1.06 2.90 -3.68
N PRO A 155 0.15 3.75 -3.14
CA PRO A 155 0.32 5.16 -2.79
C PRO A 155 1.28 5.37 -1.60
N VAL A 156 1.82 6.58 -1.43
CA VAL A 156 2.55 6.92 -0.19
C VAL A 156 1.54 6.84 0.97
N PRO A 157 1.79 6.01 2.00
CA PRO A 157 0.88 5.87 3.12
C PRO A 157 0.76 7.19 3.88
N SER A 158 -0.47 7.56 4.24
CA SER A 158 -0.70 8.66 5.18
C SER A 158 -0.22 8.29 6.57
N ARG A 159 -0.14 9.29 7.47
CA ARG A 159 0.20 9.03 8.89
C ARG A 159 -0.75 8.02 9.53
N THR A 160 -2.04 8.11 9.23
CA THR A 160 -3.06 7.17 9.73
C THR A 160 -2.85 5.77 9.17
N ASP A 161 -2.45 5.66 7.90
CA ASP A 161 -2.14 4.36 7.29
C ASP A 161 -0.94 3.70 7.97
N LEU A 162 0.09 4.49 8.32
CA LEU A 162 1.25 4.03 9.07
C LEU A 162 0.89 3.53 10.46
N ASP A 163 0.04 4.26 11.18
CA ASP A 163 -0.44 3.85 12.51
C ASP A 163 -1.23 2.52 12.42
N VAL A 164 -1.99 2.32 11.34
CA VAL A 164 -2.70 1.07 11.07
C VAL A 164 -1.74 -0.07 10.73
N LEU A 165 -0.72 0.17 9.91
CA LEU A 165 0.32 -0.81 9.55
C LEU A 165 1.11 -1.26 10.79
N GLU A 166 1.53 -0.32 11.64
CA GLU A 166 2.19 -0.63 12.91
C GLU A 166 1.27 -1.50 13.79
N ARG A 167 -0.01 -1.15 13.91
CA ARG A 167 -0.98 -1.95 14.67
C ARG A 167 -1.21 -3.34 14.07
N MET A 168 -1.26 -3.46 12.74
CA MET A 168 -1.36 -4.76 12.06
C MET A 168 -0.16 -5.65 12.39
N LEU A 169 1.04 -5.06 12.41
CA LEU A 169 2.27 -5.77 12.74
C LEU A 169 2.31 -6.20 14.21
N GLU A 170 1.88 -5.34 15.14
CA GLU A 170 1.75 -5.68 16.56
C GLU A 170 0.84 -6.90 16.79
N VAL A 171 -0.32 -6.94 16.10
CA VAL A 171 -1.23 -8.08 16.15
C VAL A 171 -0.57 -9.34 15.59
N TYR A 172 0.10 -9.21 14.44
CA TYR A 172 0.80 -10.32 13.80
C TYR A 172 1.86 -10.94 14.72
N ASP A 173 2.71 -10.09 15.29
CA ASP A 173 3.76 -10.49 16.22
C ASP A 173 3.18 -11.13 17.47
N PHE A 174 2.12 -10.56 18.04
CA PHE A 174 1.48 -11.15 19.23
C PHE A 174 0.91 -12.54 18.94
N CYS A 175 0.30 -12.74 17.77
CA CYS A 175 -0.29 -14.02 17.38
C CYS A 175 0.75 -15.12 17.16
N LEU A 176 1.95 -14.76 16.69
CA LEU A 176 3.00 -15.72 16.32
C LEU A 176 4.20 -15.75 17.29
N LYS A 177 4.19 -14.90 18.32
CA LYS A 177 5.23 -14.84 19.35
C LYS A 177 5.50 -16.23 19.91
N ASP A 178 6.78 -16.56 20.10
CA ASP A 178 7.24 -17.83 20.68
C ASP A 178 6.80 -19.10 19.91
N GLY A 179 6.51 -18.98 18.61
CA GLY A 179 6.09 -20.12 17.77
C GLY A 179 4.65 -20.58 17.99
N ARG A 180 3.79 -19.69 18.52
CA ARG A 180 2.36 -19.95 18.73
C ARG A 180 1.63 -20.18 17.41
N LYS A 181 0.57 -20.98 17.48
CA LYS A 181 -0.40 -21.11 16.39
C LYS A 181 -1.33 -19.90 16.38
N PRO A 182 -1.81 -19.47 15.20
CA PRO A 182 -2.78 -18.38 15.12
C PRO A 182 -4.05 -18.75 15.90
N PRO A 183 -4.72 -17.76 16.52
CA PRO A 183 -5.95 -17.97 17.27
C PRO A 183 -7.03 -18.65 16.43
N SER A 184 -7.73 -19.59 17.04
CA SER A 184 -8.71 -20.45 16.37
C SER A 184 -10.15 -20.08 16.71
N SER A 185 -10.36 -19.47 17.88
CA SER A 185 -11.68 -19.11 18.38
C SER A 185 -11.85 -17.59 18.46
N LYS A 186 -13.10 -17.15 18.37
CA LYS A 186 -13.48 -15.74 18.53
C LYS A 186 -13.10 -15.18 19.90
N LEU A 187 -13.10 -16.03 20.92
CA LEU A 187 -12.69 -15.68 22.27
C LEU A 187 -11.21 -15.26 22.32
N GLU A 188 -10.33 -16.09 21.76
CA GLU A 188 -8.88 -15.80 21.71
C GLU A 188 -8.61 -14.52 20.91
N TRP A 189 -9.30 -14.30 19.80
CA TRP A 189 -9.20 -13.04 19.03
C TRP A 189 -9.62 -11.81 19.84
N PHE A 190 -10.65 -11.95 20.68
CA PHE A 190 -11.08 -10.88 21.57
C PHE A 190 -10.08 -10.64 22.71
N GLU A 191 -9.52 -11.68 23.32
CA GLU A 191 -8.51 -11.54 24.38
C GLU A 191 -7.28 -10.79 23.89
N ILE A 192 -6.87 -11.03 22.63
CA ILE A 192 -5.81 -10.26 21.96
C ILE A 192 -6.25 -8.81 21.76
N ALA A 193 -7.48 -8.59 21.31
CA ALA A 193 -8.04 -7.26 21.15
C ALA A 193 -8.09 -6.47 22.47
N GLU A 194 -8.35 -7.14 23.60
CA GLU A 194 -8.30 -6.55 24.93
C GLU A 194 -6.87 -6.21 25.34
N TYR A 195 -5.96 -7.17 25.21
CA TYR A 195 -4.57 -6.99 25.57
C TYR A 195 -3.90 -5.85 24.80
N LEU A 196 -4.16 -5.76 23.48
CA LEU A 196 -3.59 -4.73 22.60
C LEU A 196 -4.42 -3.43 22.54
N GLY A 197 -5.50 -3.33 23.32
CA GLY A 197 -6.36 -2.13 23.34
C GLY A 197 -6.98 -1.79 21.98
N ILE A 198 -7.35 -2.80 21.19
CA ILE A 198 -7.98 -2.62 19.87
C ILE A 198 -9.44 -2.26 20.07
N MET A 199 -9.78 -1.01 19.80
CA MET A 199 -11.14 -0.49 19.89
C MET A 199 -11.85 -0.54 18.54
N VAL A 200 -13.17 -0.65 18.55
CA VAL A 200 -14.00 -0.46 17.36
C VAL A 200 -14.65 0.91 17.47
N GLU A 201 -14.49 1.72 16.44
CA GLU A 201 -15.16 3.02 16.38
C GLU A 201 -16.65 2.78 16.14
N GLN A 202 -17.50 3.52 16.85
CA GLN A 202 -18.90 3.59 16.50
C GLN A 202 -19.01 4.39 15.22
N THR A 203 -18.89 3.72 14.06
CA THR A 203 -19.23 4.35 12.79
C THR A 203 -20.64 4.92 12.91
N ALA A 204 -20.86 6.12 12.35
CA ALA A 204 -22.16 6.76 12.35
C ALA A 204 -23.20 5.82 11.70
N ARG A 205 -23.84 4.99 12.52
CA ARG A 205 -24.96 4.15 12.11
C ARG A 205 -25.98 5.09 11.49
N THR A 206 -26.54 4.71 10.33
CA THR A 206 -27.71 5.40 9.76
C THR A 206 -28.70 5.68 10.89
N LYS A 207 -29.31 6.87 10.92
CA LYS A 207 -30.21 7.39 12.00
C LYS A 207 -31.29 6.41 12.51
N LYS A 208 -31.49 5.27 11.84
CA LYS A 208 -32.42 4.19 12.17
C LYS A 208 -31.91 3.20 13.23
N ASP A 209 -30.58 3.07 13.44
CA ASP A 209 -29.97 2.05 14.31
C ASP A 209 -29.12 2.63 15.46
N ALA A 210 -29.44 3.85 15.90
CA ALA A 210 -28.71 4.58 16.95
C ALA A 210 -28.95 4.03 18.38
N GLY A 211 -29.08 2.71 18.53
CA GLY A 211 -28.98 2.04 19.82
C GLY A 211 -27.51 1.85 20.20
N ALA A 212 -27.19 2.04 21.48
CA ALA A 212 -25.87 1.70 22.02
C ALA A 212 -25.55 0.22 21.71
N MET A 213 -24.37 -0.04 21.18
CA MET A 213 -23.89 -1.40 20.89
C MET A 213 -23.88 -2.22 22.18
N SER A 214 -24.38 -3.46 22.12
CA SER A 214 -24.32 -4.34 23.29
C SER A 214 -22.88 -4.79 23.56
N ALA A 215 -22.57 -5.16 24.81
CA ALA A 215 -21.23 -5.66 25.16
C ALA A 215 -20.83 -6.91 24.36
N GLU A 216 -21.79 -7.75 23.96
CA GLU A 216 -21.55 -8.95 23.15
C GLU A 216 -21.27 -8.61 21.67
N GLU A 217 -21.94 -7.59 21.14
CA GLU A 217 -21.67 -7.04 19.81
C GLU A 217 -20.29 -6.39 19.77
N GLU A 218 -19.92 -5.59 20.78
CA GLU A 218 -18.60 -4.97 20.86
C GLU A 218 -17.49 -6.02 20.89
N ARG A 219 -17.66 -7.05 21.74
CA ARG A 219 -16.75 -8.19 21.83
C ARG A 219 -16.54 -8.85 20.47
N THR A 220 -17.65 -9.01 19.74
CA THR A 220 -17.67 -9.60 18.41
C THR A 220 -16.90 -8.76 17.40
N GLU A 221 -17.18 -7.47 17.33
CA GLU A 221 -16.56 -6.58 16.36
C GLU A 221 -15.05 -6.41 16.64
N ARG A 222 -14.65 -6.36 17.91
CA ARG A 222 -13.23 -6.28 18.32
C ARG A 222 -12.46 -7.54 17.91
N ALA A 223 -13.05 -8.72 18.11
CA ALA A 223 -12.47 -9.98 17.65
C ALA A 223 -12.29 -10.00 16.12
N GLU A 224 -13.32 -9.62 15.35
CA GLU A 224 -13.25 -9.58 13.89
C GLU A 224 -12.27 -8.52 13.37
N LYS A 225 -12.17 -7.35 14.02
CA LYS A 225 -11.18 -6.32 13.70
C LYS A 225 -9.75 -6.83 13.89
N THR A 226 -9.49 -7.51 15.00
CA THR A 226 -8.17 -8.07 15.30
C THR A 226 -7.80 -9.19 14.34
N LYS A 227 -8.72 -10.10 14.05
CA LYS A 227 -8.55 -11.15 13.04
C LYS A 227 -8.27 -10.57 11.64
N ARG A 228 -8.96 -9.48 11.28
CA ARG A 228 -8.71 -8.75 10.03
C ARG A 228 -7.29 -8.16 10.02
N TYR A 229 -6.86 -7.48 11.08
CA TYR A 229 -5.50 -6.95 11.16
C TYR A 229 -4.42 -8.03 10.98
N PHE A 230 -4.61 -9.19 11.61
CA PHE A 230 -3.71 -10.34 11.41
C PHE A 230 -3.63 -10.77 9.94
N ARG A 231 -4.78 -10.95 9.28
CA ARG A 231 -4.85 -11.35 7.87
C ARG A 231 -4.26 -10.29 6.95
N ASP A 232 -4.54 -9.02 7.22
CA ASP A 232 -4.07 -7.92 6.39
C ASP A 232 -2.55 -7.77 6.54
N ALA A 233 -1.98 -7.97 7.74
CA ALA A 233 -0.53 -8.07 7.93
C ALA A 233 0.09 -9.18 7.08
N GLN A 234 -0.51 -10.38 7.04
CA GLN A 234 -0.05 -11.47 6.17
C GLN A 234 -0.05 -11.08 4.69
N ASN A 235 -1.04 -10.30 4.25
CA ASN A 235 -1.11 -9.83 2.87
C ASN A 235 -0.03 -8.79 2.57
N VAL A 236 0.28 -7.91 3.53
CA VAL A 236 1.40 -6.96 3.43
C VAL A 236 2.74 -7.70 3.33
N ILE A 237 2.98 -8.72 4.16
CA ILE A 237 4.19 -9.58 4.08
C ILE A 237 4.35 -10.17 2.66
N LYS A 238 3.28 -10.77 2.12
CA LYS A 238 3.28 -11.29 0.74
C LYS A 238 3.48 -10.23 -0.34
N SER A 239 3.19 -8.97 -0.03
CA SER A 239 3.36 -7.85 -0.95
C SER A 239 4.80 -7.33 -0.95
N VAL A 240 5.42 -7.20 0.24
CA VAL A 240 6.84 -6.80 0.35
C VAL A 240 7.78 -7.85 -0.23
N GLU A 241 7.43 -9.14 -0.15
CA GLU A 241 8.13 -10.24 -0.85
C GLU A 241 8.19 -10.05 -2.38
N LYS A 242 7.27 -9.24 -2.94
CA LYS A 242 7.19 -8.91 -4.36
C LYS A 242 7.71 -7.50 -4.67
N GLY A 243 8.29 -6.81 -3.69
CA GLY A 243 8.71 -5.42 -3.79
C GLY A 243 7.57 -4.39 -3.72
N SER A 244 6.30 -4.79 -3.58
CA SER A 244 5.18 -3.83 -3.60
C SER A 244 4.71 -3.44 -2.20
N PHE A 245 4.62 -2.14 -1.93
CA PHE A 245 4.15 -1.61 -0.64
C PHE A 245 3.74 -0.13 -0.76
N PRO A 246 2.75 0.37 0.00
CA PRO A 246 1.67 -0.36 0.65
C PRO A 246 0.52 -0.61 -0.35
N LYS A 247 0.00 -1.84 -0.41
CA LYS A 247 -1.29 -2.10 -1.08
C LYS A 247 -2.41 -1.96 -0.08
N HIS A 248 -3.00 -0.78 0.01
CA HIS A 248 -4.35 -0.67 0.54
C HIS A 248 -5.31 -1.24 -0.52
N SER A 249 -6.13 -2.21 -0.09
CA SER A 249 -7.22 -2.81 -0.85
C SER A 249 -8.27 -1.79 -1.27
#